data_AF-A0A7C5NFZ2-F1
#
_entry.id   AF-A0A7C5NFZ2-F1
#
_cell.length_a   1.000
_cell.length_b   1.000
_cell.length_c   1.000
_cell.angle_alpha   90.00
_cell.angle_beta   90.00
_cell.angle_gamma   90.00
#
_symmetry.space_group_name_H-M   'P 1'
#
loop_
_entity.id
_entity.type
_entity.pdbx_description
1 polymer ?
#
loop_
_entity_poly.entity_id
_entity_poly.type
_entity_poly.pdbx_seq_one_letter_code
_entity_poly.pdbx_strand_id
1 'polypeptide(L)'
;MDRDAPSEEDAGKLQSTPSRGTTSRPRSLESRTHHRPTGGARGSGSSESTELAPETAHAYNRSTFECRNESESATVITCPACGKQNQDHYRFCLGCGAELPRGGATGDDSSPGIADEGTHSGAEPTPAPAAPPKAAAPAKPAADDAPAAGGGLPPGKCPECGYVNPPTNRFCASCGFRLDEAPKVAPSPAAVDDSGGGAVLIALDPEGNEVGRHALAAGESIIGRESGSVFGGDTFLSPKHARFRSENGKVTVEDLGSLNGVFRKLIAEQRSKLVSGQRFRIGQELLQYDALEPADPDEKGVSVQGTAIEGWVGRVSLVVGRETVRPSYPVSERGIDLGRERGEVLFPEDGYVSGLHCKISYEDGDAYVTDLGSSNGTFVQVIEETELQNGDVLLMGQQLFRIAL
;
A
#
# COMPACT_ATOMS: atom_id res chain seq x y z
N MET A 1 -56.49 49.77 -28.47
CA MET A 1 -56.48 50.59 -27.23
C MET A 1 -55.38 50.02 -26.34
N ASP A 2 -54.13 49.97 -26.78
CA ASP A 2 -53.23 51.12 -27.05
C ASP A 2 -53.06 52.00 -25.81
N ARG A 3 -51.84 51.94 -25.24
CA ARG A 3 -50.94 53.06 -24.91
C ARG A 3 -49.97 52.61 -23.81
N ASP A 4 -48.71 52.34 -24.13
CA ASP A 4 -47.62 53.28 -24.45
C ASP A 4 -46.91 53.81 -23.20
N ALA A 5 -45.59 53.76 -23.26
CA ALA A 5 -44.60 54.27 -22.33
C ALA A 5 -44.61 55.82 -22.21
N PRO A 6 -43.75 56.36 -21.33
CA PRO A 6 -42.74 57.35 -21.77
C PRO A 6 -41.34 57.01 -21.17
N SER A 7 -40.19 56.97 -21.88
CA SER A 7 -39.36 58.03 -22.53
C SER A 7 -39.07 59.23 -21.60
N GLU A 8 -37.89 59.32 -20.96
CA GLU A 8 -36.61 59.95 -21.38
C GLU A 8 -36.54 61.50 -21.28
N GLU A 9 -35.33 61.98 -20.95
CA GLU A 9 -34.79 63.37 -20.86
C GLU A 9 -34.99 64.10 -19.50
N ASP A 10 -34.01 64.76 -18.87
CA ASP A 10 -33.00 65.68 -19.44
C ASP A 10 -31.84 66.03 -18.45
N ALA A 11 -30.72 66.52 -19.00
CA ALA A 11 -29.60 67.32 -18.46
C ALA A 11 -28.64 66.71 -17.40
N GLY A 12 -27.31 66.63 -17.52
CA GLY A 12 -26.34 67.34 -18.37
C GLY A 12 -25.43 68.26 -17.52
N LYS A 13 -24.15 67.87 -17.26
CA LYS A 13 -22.93 68.74 -17.29
C LYS A 13 -21.66 68.12 -16.62
N LEU A 14 -20.58 68.03 -17.42
CA LEU A 14 -19.17 68.48 -17.18
C LEU A 14 -18.38 67.81 -16.02
N GLN A 15 -17.08 67.49 -16.08
CA GLN A 15 -15.96 67.77 -17.00
C GLN A 15 -14.74 66.93 -16.50
N SER A 16 -14.03 66.21 -17.39
CA SER A 16 -12.64 66.48 -17.84
C SER A 16 -11.46 65.82 -17.08
N THR A 17 -11.00 64.69 -17.65
CA THR A 17 -9.62 64.34 -18.08
C THR A 17 -8.43 64.13 -17.09
N PRO A 18 -7.42 63.31 -17.50
CA PRO A 18 -6.57 62.49 -16.63
C PRO A 18 -5.08 62.93 -16.61
N SER A 19 -4.26 62.34 -15.72
CA SER A 19 -2.79 62.39 -15.82
C SER A 19 -2.14 61.01 -15.80
N ARG A 20 -1.58 60.66 -16.97
CA ARG A 20 -0.28 59.99 -17.26
C ARG A 20 0.46 59.41 -16.03
N GLY A 21 0.96 58.18 -15.99
CA GLY A 21 1.45 57.28 -17.04
C GLY A 21 2.98 57.27 -17.03
N THR A 22 3.59 56.15 -16.59
CA THR A 22 4.91 55.69 -17.05
C THR A 22 5.13 54.21 -16.72
N THR A 23 5.15 53.42 -17.78
CA THR A 23 5.70 52.07 -17.89
C THR A 23 7.22 52.09 -17.88
N SER A 24 7.87 51.12 -17.24
CA SER A 24 9.29 50.85 -17.46
C SER A 24 9.60 49.35 -17.41
N ARG A 25 9.98 48.83 -18.57
CA ARG A 25 10.65 47.54 -18.84
C ARG A 25 11.60 47.81 -20.03
N PRO A 26 12.54 46.92 -20.35
CA PRO A 26 13.78 46.56 -19.67
C PRO A 26 15.02 47.22 -20.35
N ARG A 27 16.23 47.08 -19.80
CA ARG A 27 17.49 47.42 -20.49
C ARG A 27 18.41 46.20 -20.56
N SER A 28 18.73 45.80 -21.79
CA SER A 28 19.80 44.87 -22.13
C SER A 28 21.16 45.56 -22.18
N LEU A 29 22.18 44.81 -21.77
CA LEU A 29 23.55 44.71 -22.27
C LEU A 29 24.23 45.97 -22.84
N GLU A 30 25.30 46.41 -22.17
CA GLU A 30 26.57 46.75 -22.81
C GLU A 30 27.76 46.60 -21.83
N SER A 31 28.62 45.65 -22.18
CA SER A 31 30.08 45.63 -22.09
C SER A 31 30.78 46.74 -21.29
N ARG A 32 31.45 46.33 -20.19
CA ARG A 32 32.74 46.91 -19.80
C ARG A 32 33.80 45.83 -19.58
N THR A 33 34.90 46.13 -20.23
CA THR A 33 36.12 45.38 -20.48
C THR A 33 37.04 45.31 -19.25
N HIS A 34 37.77 44.19 -19.18
CA HIS A 34 39.10 43.96 -18.62
C HIS A 34 39.69 44.98 -17.63
N HIS A 35 39.95 44.51 -16.40
CA HIS A 35 41.26 44.75 -15.76
C HIS A 35 41.75 43.52 -15.01
N ARG A 36 42.93 43.08 -15.44
CA ARG A 36 43.77 41.97 -14.98
C ARG A 36 44.92 42.62 -14.22
N PRO A 37 45.30 42.17 -13.02
CA PRO A 37 46.65 42.33 -12.55
C PRO A 37 47.42 41.05 -12.88
N THR A 38 48.33 41.15 -13.83
CA THR A 38 49.43 40.22 -14.04
C THR A 38 50.60 40.56 -13.12
N GLY A 39 51.26 39.52 -12.62
CA GLY A 39 52.65 39.53 -12.15
C GLY A 39 52.75 39.40 -10.63
N GLY A 40 53.49 38.47 -10.05
CA GLY A 40 54.54 37.60 -10.58
C GLY A 40 55.67 37.48 -9.55
N ALA A 41 56.40 36.36 -9.61
CA ALA A 41 57.59 35.97 -8.82
C ALA A 41 57.29 35.39 -7.43
N ARG A 42 57.50 34.08 -7.19
CA ARG A 42 58.79 33.35 -7.04
C ARG A 42 59.67 33.97 -5.95
N GLY A 43 59.73 33.29 -4.81
CA GLY A 43 60.67 33.51 -3.73
C GLY A 43 60.71 32.29 -2.82
N SER A 44 61.69 31.43 -3.07
CA SER A 44 62.13 30.31 -2.24
C SER A 44 62.53 30.76 -0.84
N GLY A 45 62.13 30.01 0.18
CA GLY A 45 62.57 30.20 1.57
C GLY A 45 62.19 29.00 2.43
N SER A 46 63.11 28.06 2.52
CA SER A 46 63.15 26.92 3.44
C SER A 46 63.32 27.36 4.90
N SER A 47 62.60 26.74 5.83
CA SER A 47 63.16 26.15 7.06
C SER A 47 62.07 25.60 8.00
N GLU A 48 62.25 24.32 8.36
CA GLU A 48 61.97 23.66 9.65
C GLU A 48 60.53 23.43 10.12
N SER A 49 60.04 22.23 9.78
CA SER A 49 59.83 21.10 10.69
C SER A 49 59.50 21.37 12.17
N THR A 50 58.26 21.10 12.56
CA THR A 50 57.97 20.42 13.83
C THR A 50 56.79 19.48 13.62
N GLU A 51 57.09 18.18 13.70
CA GLU A 51 56.16 17.06 13.57
C GLU A 51 55.24 16.99 14.81
N LEU A 52 53.93 16.92 14.58
CA LEU A 52 52.95 16.37 15.53
C LEU A 52 52.05 15.42 14.75
N ALA A 53 52.05 14.16 15.19
CA ALA A 53 51.46 13.01 14.52
C ALA A 53 49.92 13.03 14.49
N PRO A 54 49.26 12.46 13.46
CA PRO A 54 47.83 12.22 13.46
C PRO A 54 47.48 10.88 14.14
N GLU A 55 46.55 10.93 15.09
CA GLU A 55 45.99 9.77 15.78
C GLU A 55 45.13 8.91 14.82
N THR A 56 45.60 7.69 14.61
CA THR A 56 44.89 6.42 14.31
C THR A 56 43.49 6.48 13.69
N ALA A 57 43.45 6.38 12.37
CA ALA A 57 42.31 5.81 11.65
C ALA A 57 42.32 4.28 11.79
N HIS A 58 41.26 3.70 12.35
CA HIS A 58 41.09 2.25 12.38
C HIS A 58 40.79 1.71 10.97
N ALA A 59 41.75 0.97 10.44
CA ALA A 59 41.62 0.18 9.23
C ALA A 59 40.62 -0.96 9.43
N TYR A 60 39.51 -0.95 8.68
CA TYR A 60 38.64 -2.11 8.56
C TYR A 60 39.31 -3.12 7.63
N ASN A 61 39.68 -4.27 8.20
CA ASN A 61 40.45 -5.32 7.54
C ASN A 61 39.62 -5.99 6.43
N ARG A 62 40.16 -5.99 5.21
CA ARG A 62 39.61 -6.64 4.03
C ARG A 62 40.07 -8.10 4.03
N SER A 63 39.36 -8.98 4.73
CA SER A 63 39.59 -10.43 4.64
C SER A 63 38.80 -11.01 3.47
N THR A 64 39.56 -11.60 2.55
CA THR A 64 39.15 -12.38 1.39
C THR A 64 38.21 -13.53 1.74
N PHE A 65 37.18 -13.68 0.90
CA PHE A 65 36.32 -14.85 0.78
C PHE A 65 37.14 -16.14 0.57
N GLU A 66 36.90 -17.15 1.40
CA GLU A 66 36.92 -18.55 0.99
C GLU A 66 35.51 -19.10 1.20
N CYS A 67 34.83 -19.42 0.09
CA CYS A 67 33.56 -20.14 0.08
C CYS A 67 33.79 -21.56 0.61
N ARG A 68 33.32 -21.83 1.83
CA ARG A 68 32.90 -23.19 2.19
C ARG A 68 31.44 -23.36 1.80
N ASN A 69 31.25 -24.01 0.66
CA ASN A 69 29.98 -24.61 0.25
C ASN A 69 29.70 -25.79 1.18
N GLU A 70 28.87 -25.61 2.20
CA GLU A 70 28.17 -26.70 2.87
C GLU A 70 26.71 -26.65 2.42
N SER A 71 26.45 -27.31 1.29
CA SER A 71 25.11 -27.66 0.85
C SER A 71 24.58 -28.78 1.74
N GLU A 72 24.01 -28.45 2.89
CA GLU A 72 23.11 -29.35 3.58
C GLU A 72 21.81 -29.43 2.76
N SER A 73 21.54 -30.62 2.25
CA SER A 73 20.35 -30.96 1.46
C SER A 73 19.10 -30.68 2.27
N ALA A 74 18.45 -29.53 2.05
CA ALA A 74 17.15 -29.20 2.62
C ALA A 74 16.16 -30.32 2.29
N THR A 75 15.71 -31.06 3.30
CA THR A 75 14.75 -32.13 3.06
C THR A 75 13.38 -31.52 2.81
N VAL A 76 12.73 -31.94 1.74
CA VAL A 76 11.42 -31.42 1.34
C VAL A 76 10.33 -32.26 2.00
N ILE A 77 9.48 -31.62 2.79
CA ILE A 77 8.30 -32.24 3.38
C ILE A 77 7.04 -31.90 2.58
N THR A 78 6.25 -32.92 2.25
CA THR A 78 4.99 -32.73 1.52
C THR A 78 3.84 -32.64 2.52
N CYS A 79 3.05 -31.56 2.42
CA CYS A 79 1.92 -31.34 3.30
C CYS A 79 0.85 -32.42 3.11
N PRO A 80 0.44 -33.16 4.17
CA PRO A 80 -0.58 -34.20 4.05
C PRO A 80 -2.00 -33.64 3.79
N ALA A 81 -2.24 -32.35 4.08
CA ALA A 81 -3.54 -31.73 3.92
C ALA A 81 -3.80 -31.18 2.51
N CYS A 82 -2.78 -30.69 1.81
CA CYS A 82 -2.95 -30.04 0.50
C CYS A 82 -1.93 -30.46 -0.57
N GLY A 83 -0.97 -31.33 -0.24
CA GLY A 83 0.04 -31.80 -1.17
C GLY A 83 1.16 -30.80 -1.51
N LYS A 84 1.12 -29.57 -0.97
CA LYS A 84 2.18 -28.57 -1.20
C LYS A 84 3.50 -29.01 -0.55
N GLN A 85 4.58 -28.90 -1.31
CA GLN A 85 5.94 -29.12 -0.82
C GLN A 85 6.41 -27.91 -0.01
N ASN A 86 6.97 -28.17 1.18
CA ASN A 86 7.55 -27.18 2.06
C ASN A 86 8.95 -27.65 2.46
N GLN A 87 9.80 -26.74 2.90
CA GLN A 87 11.07 -27.10 3.52
C GLN A 87 10.83 -27.64 4.94
N ASP A 88 11.65 -28.57 5.38
CA ASP A 88 11.57 -29.26 6.69
C ASP A 88 11.55 -28.33 7.92
N HIS A 89 12.17 -27.15 7.84
CA HIS A 89 12.18 -26.17 8.93
C HIS A 89 10.82 -25.47 9.14
N TYR A 90 9.88 -25.58 8.19
CA TYR A 90 8.54 -25.02 8.36
C TYR A 90 7.68 -25.90 9.26
N ARG A 91 7.16 -25.30 10.34
CA ARG A 91 6.22 -25.95 11.25
C ARG A 91 4.81 -26.09 10.67
N PHE A 92 4.42 -25.14 9.82
CA PHE A 92 3.10 -25.07 9.19
C PHE A 92 3.23 -24.94 7.68
N CYS A 93 2.30 -25.52 6.94
CA CYS A 93 2.29 -25.48 5.48
C CYS A 93 1.99 -24.07 4.96
N LEU A 94 2.86 -23.55 4.08
CA LEU A 94 2.71 -22.25 3.40
C LEU A 94 1.57 -22.20 2.37
N GLY A 95 0.80 -23.28 2.21
CA GLY A 95 -0.33 -23.35 1.28
C GLY A 95 -1.69 -23.34 1.99
N CYS A 96 -1.82 -24.11 3.07
CA CYS A 96 -3.10 -24.30 3.76
C CYS A 96 -3.05 -24.08 5.28
N GLY A 97 -1.88 -23.78 5.86
CA GLY A 97 -1.72 -23.57 7.30
C GLY A 97 -1.70 -24.83 8.16
N ALA A 98 -1.86 -26.04 7.59
CA ALA A 98 -1.82 -27.29 8.35
C ALA A 98 -0.42 -27.57 8.93
N GLU A 99 -0.35 -28.13 10.14
CA GLU A 99 0.92 -28.49 10.80
C GLU A 99 1.62 -29.63 10.04
N LEU A 100 2.94 -29.51 9.85
CA LEU A 100 3.75 -30.45 9.08
C LEU A 100 4.40 -31.50 10.00
N PRO A 101 4.37 -32.81 9.66
CA PRO A 101 4.89 -33.87 10.52
C PRO A 101 6.43 -33.85 10.59
N ARG A 102 7.00 -33.58 11.77
CA ARG A 102 8.46 -33.59 11.97
C ARG A 102 9.01 -35.02 11.96
N GLY A 103 9.98 -35.30 11.08
CA GLY A 103 10.77 -36.53 11.14
C GLY A 103 11.79 -36.43 12.28
N GLY A 104 11.59 -37.21 13.35
CA GLY A 104 12.56 -37.29 14.45
C GLY A 104 13.76 -38.15 14.06
N ALA A 105 14.96 -37.56 14.11
CA ALA A 105 16.21 -38.28 14.32
C ALA A 105 16.53 -38.29 15.81
N THR A 106 16.93 -39.46 16.31
CA THR A 106 17.32 -39.76 17.68
C THR A 106 18.77 -39.35 18.00
N GLY A 107 19.02 -38.85 19.22
CA GLY A 107 20.35 -38.70 19.85
C GLY A 107 21.00 -37.33 19.62
N ASP A 108 21.61 -36.62 20.57
CA ASP A 108 22.06 -36.96 21.93
C ASP A 108 22.04 -35.69 22.79
N ASP A 109 21.47 -35.77 23.99
CA ASP A 109 21.50 -34.71 24.99
C ASP A 109 22.82 -34.82 25.78
N SER A 110 23.69 -33.83 25.63
CA SER A 110 24.89 -33.66 26.45
C SER A 110 25.16 -32.17 26.59
N SER A 111 24.48 -31.55 27.55
CA SER A 111 24.91 -30.27 28.12
C SER A 111 25.76 -30.52 29.38
N PRO A 112 26.94 -29.87 29.52
CA PRO A 112 27.75 -29.98 30.72
C PRO A 112 27.10 -29.19 31.87
N GLY A 113 27.10 -29.82 33.05
CA GLY A 113 26.39 -29.36 34.23
C GLY A 113 26.96 -28.09 34.87
N ILE A 114 26.05 -27.32 35.47
CA ILE A 114 26.31 -26.49 36.63
C ILE A 114 25.49 -27.07 37.78
N ALA A 115 26.19 -27.45 38.85
CA ALA A 115 25.61 -28.02 40.05
C ALA A 115 24.86 -26.96 40.86
N ASP A 116 23.69 -27.31 41.36
CA ASP A 116 23.18 -26.79 42.63
C ASP A 116 22.40 -27.89 43.36
N GLU A 117 22.68 -28.01 44.66
CA GLU A 117 22.22 -29.05 45.57
C GLU A 117 20.77 -28.82 46.01
N GLY A 118 19.97 -29.88 46.19
CA GLY A 118 18.73 -29.72 46.97
C GLY A 118 17.64 -30.79 46.88
N THR A 119 17.89 -31.96 47.48
CA THR A 119 16.93 -32.75 48.29
C THR A 119 15.85 -33.63 47.61
N HIS A 120 15.80 -34.87 48.11
CA HIS A 120 15.04 -36.04 47.69
C HIS A 120 13.55 -36.10 48.10
N SER A 121 12.82 -36.97 47.38
CA SER A 121 11.87 -38.01 47.86
C SER A 121 10.49 -37.89 47.17
N GLY A 122 9.89 -38.90 46.54
CA GLY A 122 10.17 -40.32 46.34
C GLY A 122 8.96 -41.02 45.69
N ALA A 123 9.13 -42.30 45.40
CA ALA A 123 8.13 -43.35 45.07
C ALA A 123 7.89 -43.73 43.58
N GLU A 124 7.98 -45.05 43.39
CA GLU A 124 8.13 -45.88 42.18
C GLU A 124 6.80 -46.32 41.51
N PRO A 125 6.86 -47.01 40.33
CA PRO A 125 5.81 -47.04 39.30
C PRO A 125 5.07 -48.39 39.16
N THR A 126 4.05 -48.44 38.27
CA THR A 126 3.68 -49.51 37.29
C THR A 126 2.17 -49.44 36.91
N PRO A 127 1.66 -50.17 35.89
CA PRO A 127 1.97 -50.10 34.46
C PRO A 127 0.70 -49.92 33.58
N ALA A 128 0.90 -49.73 32.28
CA ALA A 128 -0.16 -49.56 31.27
C ALA A 128 -1.01 -50.82 31.01
N PRO A 129 -2.24 -50.64 30.47
CA PRO A 129 -2.65 -51.54 29.39
C PRO A 129 -3.41 -50.88 28.22
N ALA A 130 -3.06 -51.39 27.03
CA ALA A 130 -3.83 -51.74 25.83
C ALA A 130 -5.10 -50.96 25.39
N ALA A 131 -5.11 -50.70 24.08
CA ALA A 131 -6.20 -50.11 23.28
C ALA A 131 -7.48 -50.99 23.21
N PRO A 132 -8.68 -50.38 23.01
CA PRO A 132 -9.90 -51.12 22.71
C PRO A 132 -10.27 -51.13 21.20
N PRO A 133 -11.11 -52.09 20.77
CA PRO A 133 -11.40 -52.41 19.36
C PRO A 133 -12.67 -51.73 18.80
N LYS A 134 -12.83 -51.81 17.46
CA LYS A 134 -14.04 -51.46 16.69
C LYS A 134 -15.25 -52.33 17.06
N ALA A 135 -16.44 -51.73 17.12
CA ALA A 135 -17.72 -52.44 17.05
C ALA A 135 -18.83 -51.58 16.39
N ALA A 136 -19.82 -52.30 15.87
CA ALA A 136 -20.79 -51.93 14.85
C ALA A 136 -22.03 -51.15 15.34
N ALA A 137 -22.85 -50.73 14.35
CA ALA A 137 -24.13 -50.03 14.48
C ALA A 137 -25.23 -50.84 15.23
N PRO A 138 -26.25 -50.13 15.74
CA PRO A 138 -27.65 -50.55 15.54
C PRO A 138 -28.60 -49.41 15.12
N ALA A 139 -29.85 -49.81 14.88
CA ALA A 139 -30.84 -49.26 13.95
C ALA A 139 -31.84 -48.19 14.49
N LYS A 140 -32.63 -47.65 13.53
CA LYS A 140 -33.74 -46.67 13.60
C LYS A 140 -34.79 -46.88 14.71
N PRO A 141 -35.55 -45.81 15.02
CA PRO A 141 -37.00 -45.87 14.94
C PRO A 141 -37.62 -44.86 13.95
N ALA A 142 -38.92 -45.04 13.74
CA ALA A 142 -39.73 -44.65 12.60
C ALA A 142 -40.26 -43.19 12.62
N ALA A 143 -40.95 -42.87 11.53
CA ALA A 143 -41.44 -41.59 11.05
C ALA A 143 -42.55 -40.93 11.89
N ASP A 144 -42.69 -39.61 11.71
CA ASP A 144 -43.98 -38.91 11.69
C ASP A 144 -43.96 -37.81 10.61
N ASP A 145 -45.15 -37.56 10.07
CA ASP A 145 -45.48 -36.90 8.80
C ASP A 145 -45.21 -35.38 8.68
N ALA A 146 -45.18 -34.94 7.41
CA ALA A 146 -44.90 -33.61 6.83
C ALA A 146 -46.00 -32.53 7.09
N PRO A 147 -46.03 -31.32 6.45
CA PRO A 147 -45.06 -30.64 5.55
C PRO A 147 -44.87 -29.12 5.83
N ALA A 148 -43.77 -28.50 5.36
CA ALA A 148 -43.81 -27.10 4.88
C ALA A 148 -42.52 -26.69 4.13
N ALA A 149 -42.78 -26.14 2.94
CA ALA A 149 -41.94 -25.37 2.02
C ALA A 149 -40.61 -24.77 2.52
N GLY A 150 -39.57 -24.97 1.71
CA GLY A 150 -38.35 -24.17 1.72
C GLY A 150 -37.37 -24.69 0.67
N GLY A 151 -37.40 -24.11 -0.53
CA GLY A 151 -36.45 -24.42 -1.60
C GLY A 151 -35.03 -23.99 -1.22
N GLY A 152 -34.32 -24.86 -0.50
CA GLY A 152 -32.90 -24.70 -0.19
C GLY A 152 -32.04 -25.27 -1.32
N LEU A 153 -31.00 -24.51 -1.69
CA LEU A 153 -29.94 -24.93 -2.63
C LEU A 153 -29.34 -26.29 -2.19
N PRO A 154 -28.92 -27.18 -3.12
CA PRO A 154 -28.31 -28.46 -2.76
C PRO A 154 -27.15 -28.28 -1.78
N PRO A 155 -27.04 -29.14 -0.75
CA PRO A 155 -25.97 -29.05 0.22
C PRO A 155 -24.63 -29.34 -0.45
N GLY A 156 -23.62 -28.55 -0.10
CA GLY A 156 -22.25 -28.99 -0.26
C GLY A 156 -21.36 -28.16 -1.16
N LYS A 157 -21.82 -27.16 -1.93
CA LYS A 157 -20.92 -26.29 -2.71
C LYS A 157 -21.30 -24.81 -2.55
N CYS A 158 -20.29 -23.98 -2.29
CA CYS A 158 -20.45 -22.53 -2.29
C CYS A 158 -20.74 -22.06 -3.72
N PRO A 159 -21.79 -21.26 -3.95
CA PRO A 159 -22.09 -20.72 -5.29
C PRO A 159 -21.07 -19.65 -5.73
N GLU A 160 -20.38 -19.01 -4.80
CA GLU A 160 -19.46 -17.90 -5.08
C GLU A 160 -18.05 -18.38 -5.49
N CYS A 161 -17.49 -19.35 -4.76
CA CYS A 161 -16.12 -19.82 -4.98
C CYS A 161 -16.02 -21.31 -5.34
N GLY A 162 -17.14 -22.04 -5.36
CA GLY A 162 -17.16 -23.47 -5.66
C GLY A 162 -16.67 -24.39 -4.53
N TYR A 163 -16.17 -23.84 -3.42
CA TYR A 163 -15.64 -24.62 -2.30
C TYR A 163 -16.71 -25.54 -1.68
N VAL A 164 -16.31 -26.78 -1.41
CA VAL A 164 -17.22 -27.80 -0.89
C VAL A 164 -17.35 -27.65 0.63
N ASN A 165 -18.52 -27.22 1.10
CA ASN A 165 -18.75 -26.98 2.53
C ASN A 165 -19.55 -28.11 3.17
N PRO A 166 -19.23 -28.51 4.41
CA PRO A 166 -20.11 -29.38 5.19
C PRO A 166 -21.53 -28.76 5.32
N PRO A 167 -22.59 -29.56 5.33
CA PRO A 167 -23.97 -29.05 5.40
C PRO A 167 -24.30 -28.32 6.71
N THR A 168 -23.46 -28.44 7.74
CA THR A 168 -23.57 -27.72 9.02
C THR A 168 -23.06 -26.28 8.95
N ASN A 169 -22.30 -25.92 7.91
CA ASN A 169 -21.67 -24.61 7.81
C ASN A 169 -22.70 -23.57 7.33
N ARG A 170 -22.93 -22.54 8.16
CA ARG A 170 -23.73 -21.36 7.78
C ARG A 170 -22.97 -20.41 6.84
N PHE A 171 -21.64 -20.48 6.84
CA PHE A 171 -20.75 -19.66 6.03
C PHE A 171 -19.73 -20.55 5.31
N CYS A 172 -19.28 -20.15 4.13
CA CYS A 172 -18.25 -20.84 3.39
C CYS A 172 -16.91 -20.73 4.11
N ALA A 173 -16.27 -21.86 4.38
CA ALA A 173 -14.99 -21.91 5.08
C ALA A 173 -13.80 -21.36 4.27
N SER A 174 -13.97 -21.14 2.97
CA SER A 174 -12.93 -20.61 2.08
C SER A 174 -13.11 -19.12 1.76
N CYS A 175 -14.32 -18.67 1.41
CA CYS A 175 -14.56 -17.27 1.01
C CYS A 175 -15.46 -16.46 1.97
N GLY A 176 -16.05 -17.09 3.00
CA GLY A 176 -16.92 -16.41 3.97
C GLY A 176 -18.38 -16.20 3.54
N PHE A 177 -18.77 -16.62 2.32
CA PHE A 177 -20.14 -16.49 1.80
C PHE A 177 -21.20 -17.21 2.67
N ARG A 178 -22.36 -16.59 2.93
CA ARG A 178 -23.46 -17.22 3.69
C ARG A 178 -24.19 -18.29 2.88
N LEU A 179 -24.10 -19.53 3.33
CA LEU A 179 -24.72 -20.69 2.68
C LEU A 179 -26.19 -20.88 3.06
N ASP A 180 -26.64 -20.21 4.12
CA ASP A 180 -27.99 -20.29 4.67
C ASP A 180 -28.98 -19.29 4.04
N GLU A 181 -28.51 -18.44 3.14
CA GLU A 181 -29.32 -17.42 2.47
C GLU A 181 -29.42 -17.74 0.98
N ALA A 182 -30.64 -17.93 0.47
CA ALA A 182 -30.87 -18.08 -0.96
C ALA A 182 -30.32 -16.82 -1.65
N PRO A 183 -29.59 -16.95 -2.78
CA PRO A 183 -29.14 -15.79 -3.52
C PRO A 183 -30.37 -14.93 -3.80
N LYS A 184 -30.38 -13.68 -3.30
CA LYS A 184 -31.19 -12.65 -3.94
C LYS A 184 -30.60 -12.56 -5.33
N VAL A 185 -31.22 -13.26 -6.27
CA VAL A 185 -31.03 -13.04 -7.69
C VAL A 185 -31.49 -11.61 -7.90
N ALA A 186 -30.57 -10.66 -7.75
CA ALA A 186 -30.68 -9.40 -8.43
C ALA A 186 -30.93 -9.76 -9.89
N PRO A 187 -31.93 -9.15 -10.56
CA PRO A 187 -32.14 -9.42 -11.97
C PRO A 187 -30.80 -9.29 -12.67
N SER A 188 -30.41 -10.32 -13.44
CA SER A 188 -29.29 -10.24 -14.38
C SER A 188 -29.41 -8.88 -15.04
N PRO A 189 -28.38 -8.01 -14.99
CA PRO A 189 -28.46 -6.82 -15.81
C PRO A 189 -28.66 -7.35 -17.23
N ALA A 190 -29.80 -6.98 -17.81
CA ALA A 190 -29.97 -7.05 -19.24
C ALA A 190 -28.69 -6.46 -19.83
N ALA A 191 -28.16 -7.09 -20.89
CA ALA A 191 -27.06 -6.54 -21.66
C ALA A 191 -27.27 -5.03 -21.75
N VAL A 192 -26.42 -4.27 -21.06
CA VAL A 192 -26.53 -2.82 -21.06
C VAL A 192 -26.27 -2.43 -22.51
N ASP A 193 -27.32 -1.94 -23.16
CA ASP A 193 -27.19 -1.29 -24.45
C ASP A 193 -26.07 -0.25 -24.33
N ASP A 194 -25.05 -0.42 -25.17
CA ASP A 194 -23.92 0.49 -25.37
C ASP A 194 -24.41 1.78 -26.02
N SER A 195 -25.24 2.52 -25.30
CA SER A 195 -25.96 3.68 -25.80
C SER A 195 -26.18 4.68 -24.68
N GLY A 196 -25.08 5.26 -24.24
CA GLY A 196 -25.00 6.45 -23.40
C GLY A 196 -23.57 6.61 -22.92
N GLY A 197 -22.89 7.71 -23.26
CA GLY A 197 -21.49 7.99 -22.91
C GLY A 197 -21.27 8.10 -21.40
N GLY A 198 -21.32 6.96 -20.72
CA GLY A 198 -21.22 6.79 -19.30
C GLY A 198 -19.93 6.07 -18.95
N ALA A 199 -19.28 6.55 -17.90
CA ALA A 199 -18.04 5.98 -17.43
C ALA A 199 -18.20 4.54 -16.94
N VAL A 200 -17.16 3.74 -17.12
CA VAL A 200 -17.12 2.32 -16.74
C VAL A 200 -15.89 2.05 -15.88
N LEU A 201 -16.09 1.32 -14.79
CA LEU A 201 -15.03 0.69 -14.01
C LEU A 201 -14.73 -0.69 -14.60
N ILE A 202 -13.51 -0.89 -15.09
CA ILE A 202 -13.04 -2.15 -15.64
C ILE A 202 -12.14 -2.82 -14.60
N ALA A 203 -12.59 -3.93 -14.01
CA ALA A 203 -11.80 -4.70 -13.06
C ALA A 203 -10.67 -5.44 -13.79
N LEU A 204 -9.46 -5.41 -13.22
CA LEU A 204 -8.25 -6.03 -13.75
C LEU A 204 -7.73 -7.13 -12.81
N ASP A 205 -7.23 -8.22 -13.38
CA ASP A 205 -6.44 -9.22 -12.65
C ASP A 205 -4.99 -8.73 -12.41
N PRO A 206 -4.17 -9.46 -11.61
CA PRO A 206 -2.77 -9.11 -11.39
C PRO A 206 -1.92 -9.05 -12.66
N GLU A 207 -2.30 -9.78 -13.71
CA GLU A 207 -1.67 -9.77 -15.02
C GLU A 207 -2.12 -8.58 -15.91
N GLY A 208 -3.12 -7.81 -15.47
CA GLY A 208 -3.66 -6.64 -16.15
C GLY A 208 -4.79 -6.93 -17.15
N ASN A 209 -5.32 -8.15 -17.20
CA ASN A 209 -6.43 -8.51 -18.08
C ASN A 209 -7.77 -8.10 -17.48
N GLU A 210 -8.73 -7.78 -18.36
CA GLU A 210 -10.09 -7.41 -17.94
C GLU A 210 -10.86 -8.65 -17.44
N VAL A 211 -11.25 -8.62 -16.16
CA VAL A 211 -12.04 -9.70 -15.53
C VAL A 211 -13.50 -9.34 -15.31
N GLY A 212 -13.85 -8.06 -15.45
CA GLY A 212 -15.24 -7.62 -15.42
C GLY A 212 -15.41 -6.12 -15.59
N ARG A 213 -16.65 -5.69 -15.76
CA ARG A 213 -17.01 -4.29 -16.03
C ARG A 213 -18.20 -3.90 -15.17
N HIS A 214 -18.18 -2.66 -14.71
CA HIS A 214 -19.28 -2.05 -13.96
C HIS A 214 -19.54 -0.64 -14.49
N ALA A 215 -20.71 -0.42 -15.05
CA ALA A 215 -21.12 0.89 -15.54
C ALA A 215 -21.43 1.83 -14.36
N LEU A 216 -20.89 3.04 -14.40
CA LEU A 216 -21.24 4.11 -13.46
C LEU A 216 -22.49 4.82 -13.95
N ALA A 217 -23.49 4.93 -13.06
CA ALA A 217 -24.68 5.70 -13.37
C ALA A 217 -24.32 7.19 -13.48
N ALA A 218 -25.07 7.93 -14.30
CA ALA A 218 -25.00 9.39 -14.31
C ALA A 218 -25.38 9.95 -12.93
N GLY A 219 -24.63 10.94 -12.45
CA GLY A 219 -24.73 11.46 -11.09
C GLY A 219 -23.89 10.64 -10.10
N GLU A 220 -24.41 10.42 -8.90
CA GLU A 220 -23.69 9.76 -7.80
C GLU A 220 -23.86 8.22 -7.83
N SER A 221 -22.74 7.50 -7.73
CA SER A 221 -22.67 6.05 -7.55
C SER A 221 -21.80 5.71 -6.34
N ILE A 222 -22.38 5.02 -5.34
CA ILE A 222 -21.60 4.52 -4.19
C ILE A 222 -21.19 3.07 -4.49
N ILE A 223 -19.88 2.85 -4.54
CA ILE A 223 -19.26 1.56 -4.86
C ILE A 223 -18.57 0.99 -3.62
N GLY A 224 -18.79 -0.29 -3.38
CA GLY A 224 -18.12 -1.06 -2.35
C GLY A 224 -18.48 -2.52 -2.46
N ARG A 225 -18.14 -3.31 -1.43
CA ARG A 225 -18.42 -4.75 -1.41
C ARG A 225 -19.91 -5.07 -1.56
N GLU A 226 -20.80 -4.20 -1.06
CA GLU A 226 -22.26 -4.38 -1.18
C GLU A 226 -22.80 -4.12 -2.59
N SER A 227 -22.01 -3.52 -3.48
CA SER A 227 -22.41 -3.27 -4.87
C SER A 227 -22.50 -4.56 -5.71
N GLY A 228 -21.97 -5.69 -5.21
CA GLY A 228 -22.03 -6.99 -5.86
C GLY A 228 -21.12 -7.08 -7.10
N SER A 229 -21.36 -8.09 -7.95
CA SER A 229 -20.56 -8.33 -9.17
C SER A 229 -19.06 -8.45 -8.86
N VAL A 230 -18.20 -7.76 -9.60
CA VAL A 230 -16.73 -7.75 -9.43
C VAL A 230 -16.27 -7.35 -8.02
N PHE A 231 -17.10 -6.65 -7.25
CA PHE A 231 -16.76 -6.15 -5.90
C PHE A 231 -17.11 -7.11 -4.76
N GLY A 232 -18.06 -8.03 -4.97
CA GLY A 232 -18.69 -8.78 -3.87
C GLY A 232 -17.76 -9.77 -3.15
N GLY A 233 -16.82 -10.35 -3.90
CA GLY A 233 -15.89 -11.36 -3.38
C GLY A 233 -14.69 -10.81 -2.60
N ASP A 234 -14.44 -9.50 -2.65
CA ASP A 234 -13.26 -8.91 -2.03
C ASP A 234 -13.53 -8.49 -0.58
N THR A 235 -12.91 -9.19 0.36
CA THR A 235 -13.03 -8.92 1.80
C THR A 235 -12.31 -7.65 2.25
N PHE A 236 -11.41 -7.11 1.42
CA PHE A 236 -10.69 -5.87 1.69
C PHE A 236 -11.43 -4.64 1.15
N LEU A 237 -12.48 -4.83 0.35
CA LEU A 237 -13.41 -3.77 0.01
C LEU A 237 -14.37 -3.52 1.19
N SER A 238 -14.52 -2.26 1.56
CA SER A 238 -15.50 -1.84 2.57
C SER A 238 -16.92 -1.93 1.97
N PRO A 239 -17.97 -2.14 2.78
CA PRO A 239 -19.35 -2.24 2.28
C PRO A 239 -19.74 -1.08 1.36
N LYS A 240 -19.44 0.15 1.81
CA LYS A 240 -19.41 1.39 1.01
C LYS A 240 -17.98 1.89 1.06
N HIS A 241 -17.28 1.90 -0.07
CA HIS A 241 -15.84 2.13 -0.11
C HIS A 241 -15.52 3.49 -0.72
N ALA A 242 -16.07 3.77 -1.90
CA ALA A 242 -15.84 5.01 -2.61
C ALA A 242 -17.15 5.56 -3.20
N ARG A 243 -17.22 6.88 -3.33
CA ARG A 243 -18.25 7.58 -4.08
C ARG A 243 -17.66 8.01 -5.41
N PHE A 244 -18.34 7.66 -6.49
CA PHE A 244 -18.06 8.17 -7.83
C PHE A 244 -19.14 9.16 -8.22
N ARG A 245 -18.77 10.28 -8.84
CA ARG A 245 -19.73 11.18 -9.50
C ARG A 245 -19.41 11.25 -10.98
N SER A 246 -20.38 10.92 -11.82
CA SER A 246 -20.24 10.94 -13.28
C SER A 246 -21.19 12.00 -13.86
N GLU A 247 -20.66 13.17 -14.17
CA GLU A 247 -21.44 14.32 -14.67
C GLU A 247 -20.70 15.02 -15.80
N ASN A 248 -21.41 15.33 -16.90
CA ASN A 248 -20.85 16.07 -18.04
C ASN A 248 -19.56 15.48 -18.64
N GLY A 249 -19.42 14.15 -18.62
CA GLY A 249 -18.23 13.44 -19.11
C GLY A 249 -17.00 13.54 -18.19
N LYS A 250 -17.16 14.14 -16.99
CA LYS A 250 -16.17 14.14 -15.92
C LYS A 250 -16.55 13.10 -14.88
N VAL A 251 -15.56 12.37 -14.40
CA VAL A 251 -15.73 11.44 -13.28
C VAL A 251 -14.85 11.90 -12.14
N THR A 252 -15.43 12.00 -10.95
CA THR A 252 -14.66 12.20 -9.70
C THR A 252 -14.80 10.98 -8.80
N VAL A 253 -13.81 10.77 -7.95
CA VAL A 253 -13.83 9.76 -6.89
C VAL A 253 -13.47 10.37 -5.55
N GLU A 254 -14.16 9.91 -4.51
CA GLU A 254 -13.97 10.28 -3.11
C GLU A 254 -13.95 8.98 -2.26
N ASP A 255 -12.95 8.84 -1.40
CA ASP A 255 -12.90 7.75 -0.41
C ASP A 255 -13.90 8.02 0.73
N LEU A 256 -14.79 7.08 1.02
CA LEU A 256 -15.83 7.23 2.04
C LEU A 256 -15.35 6.78 3.44
N GLY A 257 -14.09 7.05 3.75
CA GLY A 257 -13.44 6.59 4.99
C GLY A 257 -13.31 5.07 5.02
N SER A 258 -12.97 4.47 3.88
CA SER A 258 -12.79 3.03 3.79
C SER A 258 -11.64 2.53 4.67
N LEU A 259 -11.70 1.26 5.10
CA LEU A 259 -10.68 0.68 5.98
C LEU A 259 -9.30 0.63 5.31
N ASN A 260 -9.27 0.24 4.04
CA ASN A 260 -8.04 0.06 3.29
C ASN A 260 -7.66 1.25 2.42
N GLY A 261 -8.56 2.22 2.21
CA GLY A 261 -8.33 3.40 1.38
C GLY A 261 -8.52 3.13 -0.12
N VAL A 262 -8.71 4.23 -0.86
CA VAL A 262 -8.67 4.26 -2.32
C VAL A 262 -7.32 4.83 -2.76
N PHE A 263 -6.63 4.16 -3.67
CA PHE A 263 -5.37 4.67 -4.22
C PHE A 263 -5.43 4.82 -5.73
N ARG A 264 -4.84 5.89 -6.27
CA ARG A 264 -4.67 6.10 -7.72
C ARG A 264 -3.26 5.73 -8.12
N LYS A 265 -3.12 4.93 -9.19
CA LYS A 265 -1.82 4.64 -9.82
C LYS A 265 -1.25 5.91 -10.43
N LEU A 266 0.03 6.17 -10.18
CA LEU A 266 0.73 7.30 -10.78
C LEU A 266 1.10 7.00 -12.24
N ILE A 267 1.22 8.08 -13.01
CA ILE A 267 1.85 8.04 -14.32
C ILE A 267 3.36 8.04 -14.10
N ALA A 268 4.06 7.11 -14.75
CA ALA A 268 5.52 6.99 -14.65
C ALA A 268 6.21 8.31 -15.04
N GLU A 269 7.26 8.67 -14.32
CA GLU A 269 8.06 9.89 -14.47
C GLU A 269 7.30 11.20 -14.26
N GLN A 270 6.02 11.16 -13.86
CA GLN A 270 5.26 12.35 -13.51
C GLN A 270 5.26 12.57 -12.00
N ARG A 271 5.62 13.80 -11.60
CA ARG A 271 5.59 14.20 -10.19
C ARG A 271 4.14 14.32 -9.69
N SER A 272 3.84 13.69 -8.57
CA SER A 272 2.58 13.85 -7.84
C SER A 272 2.88 14.44 -6.47
N LYS A 273 2.19 15.52 -6.09
CA LYS A 273 2.35 16.15 -4.78
C LYS A 273 1.97 15.14 -3.67
N LEU A 274 2.79 15.10 -2.63
CA LEU A 274 2.50 14.40 -1.38
C LEU A 274 2.21 15.43 -0.29
N VAL A 275 1.16 15.19 0.49
CA VAL A 275 0.87 15.97 1.69
C VAL A 275 1.16 15.17 2.95
N SER A 276 1.37 15.88 4.07
CA SER A 276 1.63 15.26 5.38
C SER A 276 0.48 14.33 5.79
N GLY A 277 0.80 13.14 6.29
CA GLY A 277 -0.13 12.07 6.63
C GLY A 277 -0.61 11.24 5.43
N GLN A 278 -0.29 11.60 4.19
CA GLN A 278 -0.77 10.88 3.01
C GLN A 278 -0.04 9.55 2.84
N ARG A 279 -0.82 8.51 2.52
CA ARG A 279 -0.28 7.17 2.27
C ARG A 279 -0.03 6.94 0.78
N PHE A 280 0.97 6.13 0.48
CA PHE A 280 1.24 5.63 -0.86
C PHE A 280 1.75 4.19 -0.78
N ARG A 281 1.67 3.47 -1.89
CA ARG A 281 1.98 2.05 -1.97
C ARG A 281 2.95 1.78 -3.12
N ILE A 282 3.93 0.93 -2.85
CA ILE A 282 4.84 0.35 -3.84
C ILE A 282 4.88 -1.16 -3.59
N GLY A 283 4.61 -1.97 -4.61
CA GLY A 283 4.47 -3.42 -4.43
C GLY A 283 3.45 -3.78 -3.33
N GLN A 284 3.91 -4.50 -2.31
CA GLN A 284 3.13 -4.88 -1.12
C GLN A 284 3.26 -3.88 0.05
N GLU A 285 4.23 -2.97 -0.02
CA GLU A 285 4.55 -2.02 1.04
C GLU A 285 3.60 -0.82 1.02
N LEU A 286 2.95 -0.56 2.15
CA LEU A 286 2.16 0.64 2.39
C LEU A 286 2.99 1.61 3.22
N LEU A 287 3.20 2.81 2.71
CA LEU A 287 4.02 3.84 3.35
C LEU A 287 3.17 5.09 3.61
N GLN A 288 3.59 5.87 4.60
CA GLN A 288 3.01 7.17 4.93
C GLN A 288 4.12 8.22 4.89
N TYR A 289 3.85 9.34 4.25
CA TYR A 289 4.71 10.52 4.31
C TYR A 289 4.19 11.47 5.40
N ASP A 290 5.07 11.90 6.30
CA ASP A 290 4.79 12.99 7.25
C ASP A 290 5.78 14.12 6.98
N ALA A 291 5.29 15.34 6.76
CA ALA A 291 6.13 16.51 6.69
C ALA A 291 6.72 16.82 8.08
N LEU A 292 7.98 17.25 8.11
CA LEU A 292 8.60 17.78 9.32
C LEU A 292 8.44 19.30 9.27
N GLU A 293 7.52 19.81 10.08
CA GLU A 293 7.37 21.25 10.26
C GLU A 293 8.43 21.74 11.26
N PRO A 294 9.18 22.81 10.93
CA PRO A 294 9.99 23.51 11.92
C PRO A 294 9.08 23.96 13.06
N ALA A 295 9.42 23.59 14.30
CA ALA A 295 8.71 24.13 15.45
C ALA A 295 9.03 25.62 15.56
N ASP A 296 8.05 26.47 15.25
CA ASP A 296 8.16 27.89 15.55
C ASP A 296 8.33 28.06 17.07
N PRO A 297 9.21 28.97 17.54
CA PRO A 297 9.28 29.30 18.95
C PRO A 297 7.91 29.80 19.41
N ASP A 298 7.44 29.31 20.57
CA ASP A 298 6.15 29.75 21.09
C ASP A 298 6.15 31.26 21.42
N GLU A 299 4.97 31.85 21.67
CA GLU A 299 4.82 33.28 22.02
C GLU A 299 5.64 33.69 23.26
N LYS A 300 6.13 32.73 24.06
CA LYS A 300 6.96 32.93 25.25
C LYS A 300 8.46 32.76 24.96
N GLY A 301 8.85 32.52 23.70
CA GLY A 301 10.22 32.30 23.27
C GLY A 301 10.78 30.93 23.65
N VAL A 302 9.93 29.98 24.04
CA VAL A 302 10.32 28.61 24.36
C VAL A 302 10.39 27.83 23.05
N SER A 303 11.61 27.58 22.57
CA SER A 303 11.87 26.67 21.48
C SER A 303 11.84 25.23 21.97
N VAL A 304 11.31 24.30 21.17
CA VAL A 304 11.47 22.87 21.41
C VAL A 304 12.97 22.54 21.44
N GLN A 305 13.46 22.02 22.56
CA GLN A 305 14.83 21.50 22.63
C GLN A 305 14.86 20.11 22.00
N GLY A 306 15.42 20.03 20.80
CA GLY A 306 15.69 18.81 20.07
C GLY A 306 16.91 18.99 19.16
N THR A 307 17.37 17.91 18.52
CA THR A 307 18.38 18.01 17.47
C THR A 307 17.83 18.87 16.34
N ALA A 308 18.62 19.83 15.85
CA ALA A 308 18.24 20.67 14.72
C ALA A 308 17.82 19.79 13.52
N ILE A 309 16.64 20.05 12.97
CA ILE A 309 16.11 19.35 11.80
C ILE A 309 16.65 19.94 10.48
N GLU A 310 17.76 20.68 10.52
CA GLU A 310 18.33 21.33 9.34
C GLU A 310 18.57 20.33 8.21
N GLY A 311 18.03 20.63 7.02
CA GLY A 311 18.12 19.79 5.83
C GLY A 311 17.16 18.60 5.79
N TRP A 312 16.28 18.43 6.78
CA TRP A 312 15.23 17.40 6.81
C TRP A 312 13.85 18.02 6.61
N VAL A 313 13.08 17.45 5.68
CA VAL A 313 11.80 18.00 5.22
C VAL A 313 10.62 17.09 5.57
N GLY A 314 10.89 15.86 5.99
CA GLY A 314 9.84 14.90 6.29
C GLY A 314 10.39 13.57 6.77
N ARG A 315 9.49 12.60 6.91
CA ARG A 315 9.82 11.18 7.06
C ARG A 315 8.85 10.33 6.26
N VAL A 316 9.32 9.15 5.86
CA VAL A 316 8.49 8.09 5.31
C VAL A 316 8.45 6.95 6.32
N SER A 317 7.27 6.50 6.69
CA SER A 317 7.07 5.42 7.66
C SER A 317 6.31 4.26 7.05
N LEU A 318 6.73 3.02 7.28
CA LEU A 318 5.96 1.84 6.89
C LEU A 318 4.69 1.72 7.73
N VAL A 319 3.56 1.47 7.09
CA VAL A 319 2.26 1.25 7.72
C VAL A 319 2.09 -0.25 7.97
N VAL A 320 2.60 -0.72 9.12
CA VAL A 320 2.48 -2.14 9.52
C VAL A 320 1.45 -2.28 10.64
N GLY A 321 0.33 -2.93 10.35
CA GLY A 321 -0.63 -3.41 11.36
C GLY A 321 -1.11 -2.38 12.40
N ARG A 322 -1.53 -2.88 13.58
CA ARG A 322 -2.04 -2.09 14.70
C ARG A 322 -0.96 -1.68 15.72
N GLU A 323 0.32 -1.96 15.45
CA GLU A 323 1.42 -1.66 16.40
C GLU A 323 2.19 -0.37 16.05
N THR A 324 2.73 0.25 17.10
CA THR A 324 3.10 1.67 17.16
C THR A 324 4.49 1.97 16.59
N VAL A 325 5.38 0.99 16.49
CA VAL A 325 6.76 1.19 16.00
C VAL A 325 6.84 0.87 14.52
N ARG A 326 7.00 1.91 13.72
CA ARG A 326 7.09 1.83 12.26
C ARG A 326 8.52 2.13 11.83
N PRO A 327 9.17 1.26 11.02
CA PRO A 327 10.39 1.65 10.34
C PRO A 327 10.15 2.98 9.63
N SER A 328 10.99 3.97 9.95
CA SER A 328 10.81 5.34 9.52
C SER A 328 12.13 5.86 8.98
N TYR A 329 12.07 6.47 7.80
CA TYR A 329 13.22 6.94 7.05
C TYR A 329 13.10 8.45 6.88
N PRO A 330 14.11 9.22 7.30
CA PRO A 330 14.04 10.66 7.22
C PRO A 330 14.23 11.12 5.76
N VAL A 331 13.44 12.09 5.33
CA VAL A 331 13.49 12.68 3.98
C VAL A 331 14.27 13.98 4.07
N SER A 332 15.34 14.08 3.30
CA SER A 332 16.14 15.31 3.22
C SER A 332 15.62 16.26 2.13
N GLU A 333 16.14 17.49 2.09
CA GLU A 333 15.89 18.42 0.98
C GLU A 333 16.33 17.86 -0.39
N ARG A 334 17.26 16.90 -0.40
CA ARG A 334 17.68 16.21 -1.64
C ARG A 334 16.70 15.14 -2.10
N GLY A 335 15.66 14.86 -1.31
CA GLY A 335 14.74 13.75 -1.51
C GLY A 335 15.24 12.45 -0.89
N ILE A 336 14.58 11.36 -1.27
CA ILE A 336 14.93 9.99 -0.90
C ILE A 336 14.46 9.01 -1.98
N ASP A 337 15.28 8.00 -2.28
CA ASP A 337 14.98 6.95 -3.27
C ASP A 337 14.58 5.64 -2.61
N LEU A 338 13.53 5.01 -3.14
CA LEU A 338 12.97 3.76 -2.64
C LEU A 338 13.00 2.69 -3.73
N GLY A 339 13.42 1.47 -3.38
CA GLY A 339 13.47 0.36 -4.33
C GLY A 339 13.78 -0.97 -3.65
N ARG A 340 13.81 -2.06 -4.43
CA ARG A 340 14.15 -3.40 -3.93
C ARG A 340 15.66 -3.60 -3.78
N GLU A 341 16.43 -3.06 -4.72
CA GLU A 341 17.87 -3.35 -4.87
C GLU A 341 18.73 -2.07 -4.85
N ARG A 342 18.14 -0.93 -5.23
CA ARG A 342 18.79 0.37 -5.35
C ARG A 342 17.91 1.44 -4.69
N GLY A 343 18.56 2.45 -4.13
CA GLY A 343 17.92 3.52 -3.39
C GLY A 343 18.49 3.65 -1.98
N GLU A 344 17.95 4.58 -1.22
CA GLU A 344 18.29 4.79 0.19
C GLU A 344 17.42 3.91 1.11
N VAL A 345 16.16 3.68 0.71
CA VAL A 345 15.25 2.74 1.39
C VAL A 345 15.09 1.49 0.54
N LEU A 346 15.40 0.33 1.13
CA LEU A 346 15.43 -0.95 0.44
C LEU A 346 14.35 -1.92 0.94
N PHE A 347 13.68 -2.58 0.00
CA PHE A 347 12.65 -3.61 0.24
C PHE A 347 13.03 -4.94 -0.43
N PRO A 348 14.14 -5.60 -0.02
CA PRO A 348 14.70 -6.75 -0.74
C PRO A 348 13.77 -7.96 -0.82
N GLU A 349 12.90 -8.14 0.18
CA GLU A 349 11.99 -9.29 0.29
C GLU A 349 10.70 -9.12 -0.53
N ASP A 350 10.38 -7.89 -0.96
CA ASP A 350 9.18 -7.63 -1.76
C ASP A 350 9.48 -7.74 -3.25
N GLY A 351 9.14 -8.90 -3.82
CA GLY A 351 9.27 -9.18 -5.25
C GLY A 351 8.46 -8.26 -6.16
N TYR A 352 7.45 -7.55 -5.63
CA TYR A 352 6.62 -6.60 -6.38
C TYR A 352 7.22 -5.19 -6.41
N VAL A 353 8.29 -4.92 -5.65
CA VAL A 353 9.03 -3.66 -5.71
C VAL A 353 10.12 -3.77 -6.79
N SER A 354 10.15 -2.85 -7.75
CA SER A 354 11.23 -2.75 -8.74
C SER A 354 12.56 -2.37 -8.10
N GLY A 355 13.68 -2.74 -8.75
CA GLY A 355 15.03 -2.51 -8.23
C GLY A 355 15.26 -1.06 -7.78
N LEU A 356 14.85 -0.09 -8.60
CA LEU A 356 14.61 1.31 -8.20
C LEU A 356 13.15 1.60 -8.56
N HIS A 357 12.31 1.99 -7.61
CA HIS A 357 10.84 1.98 -7.79
C HIS A 357 10.28 3.39 -7.86
N CYS A 358 10.53 4.20 -6.85
CA CYS A 358 10.06 5.57 -6.78
C CYS A 358 11.06 6.47 -6.07
N LYS A 359 10.87 7.77 -6.26
CA LYS A 359 11.62 8.83 -5.58
C LYS A 359 10.64 9.78 -4.93
N ILE A 360 10.98 10.23 -3.73
CA ILE A 360 10.38 11.43 -3.16
C ILE A 360 11.37 12.57 -3.35
N SER A 361 10.94 13.65 -4.01
CA SER A 361 11.70 14.89 -4.17
C SER A 361 11.06 16.00 -3.35
N TYR A 362 11.85 17.02 -3.04
CA TYR A 362 11.38 18.22 -2.35
C TYR A 362 11.73 19.46 -3.18
N GLU A 363 10.74 20.27 -3.51
CA GLU A 363 10.91 21.48 -4.34
C GLU A 363 9.88 22.53 -3.91
N ASP A 364 10.32 23.79 -3.81
CA ASP A 364 9.44 24.94 -3.47
C ASP A 364 8.59 24.76 -2.20
N GLY A 365 9.12 24.03 -1.21
CA GLY A 365 8.42 23.78 0.06
C GLY A 365 7.52 22.53 0.04
N ASP A 366 7.36 21.88 -1.10
CA ASP A 366 6.45 20.77 -1.31
C ASP A 366 7.21 19.46 -1.58
N ALA A 367 6.69 18.36 -1.02
CA ALA A 367 7.15 17.02 -1.34
C ALA A 367 6.38 16.45 -2.54
N TYR A 368 7.06 15.69 -3.38
CA TYR A 368 6.49 15.03 -4.53
C TYR A 368 6.97 13.58 -4.60
N VAL A 369 6.08 12.65 -4.90
CA VAL A 369 6.45 11.29 -5.28
C VAL A 369 6.43 11.14 -6.80
N THR A 370 7.44 10.46 -7.32
CA THR A 370 7.56 10.14 -8.75
C THR A 370 7.82 8.64 -8.88
N ASP A 371 7.00 7.95 -9.65
CA ASP A 371 7.26 6.57 -10.05
C ASP A 371 8.37 6.55 -11.12
N LEU A 372 9.41 5.75 -10.91
CA LEU A 372 10.61 5.72 -11.77
C LEU A 372 10.53 4.61 -12.83
N GLY A 373 9.35 4.43 -13.42
CA GLY A 373 9.08 3.38 -14.40
C GLY A 373 9.03 1.99 -13.76
N SER A 374 8.40 1.88 -12.59
CA SER A 374 8.28 0.60 -11.90
C SER A 374 7.33 -0.35 -12.63
N SER A 375 7.54 -1.66 -12.47
CA SER A 375 6.75 -2.67 -13.19
C SER A 375 5.30 -2.74 -12.72
N ASN A 376 5.08 -2.62 -11.40
CA ASN A 376 3.74 -2.69 -10.80
C ASN A 376 3.11 -1.30 -10.58
N GLY A 377 3.92 -0.25 -10.62
CA GLY A 377 3.51 1.14 -10.38
C GLY A 377 3.49 1.53 -8.91
N THR A 378 3.63 2.83 -8.69
CA THR A 378 3.38 3.51 -7.43
C THR A 378 1.93 3.98 -7.36
N PHE A 379 1.29 3.81 -6.20
CA PHE A 379 -0.09 4.23 -5.97
C PHE A 379 -0.18 5.23 -4.83
N VAL A 380 -0.92 6.32 -4.98
CA VAL A 380 -1.07 7.36 -3.95
C VAL A 380 -2.52 7.42 -3.47
N GLN A 381 -2.71 7.54 -2.15
CA GLN A 381 -4.03 7.58 -1.54
C GLN A 381 -4.81 8.81 -2.02
N VAL A 382 -6.06 8.61 -2.38
CA VAL A 382 -7.05 9.67 -2.62
C VAL A 382 -7.51 10.20 -1.27
N ILE A 383 -7.16 11.45 -0.96
CA ILE A 383 -7.49 12.11 0.32
C ILE A 383 -8.60 13.17 0.18
N GLU A 384 -8.82 13.65 -1.03
CA GLU A 384 -9.86 14.61 -1.39
C GLU A 384 -10.53 14.15 -2.69
N GLU A 385 -11.72 14.69 -2.97
CA GLU A 385 -12.42 14.40 -4.22
C GLU A 385 -11.52 14.73 -5.41
N THR A 386 -11.22 13.72 -6.24
CA THR A 386 -10.28 13.87 -7.35
C THR A 386 -10.94 13.51 -8.68
N GLU A 387 -10.75 14.38 -9.68
CA GLU A 387 -11.11 14.11 -11.08
C GLU A 387 -10.23 12.99 -11.66
N LEU A 388 -10.88 12.04 -12.33
CA LEU A 388 -10.26 10.90 -12.99
C LEU A 388 -10.24 11.09 -14.50
N GLN A 389 -9.16 10.63 -15.12
CA GLN A 389 -8.99 10.62 -16.57
C GLN A 389 -9.26 9.23 -17.14
N ASN A 390 -9.58 9.19 -18.43
CA ASN A 390 -9.69 7.92 -19.15
C ASN A 390 -8.37 7.15 -19.10
N GLY A 391 -8.41 5.91 -18.62
CA GLY A 391 -7.24 5.07 -18.42
C GLY A 391 -6.64 5.13 -17.02
N ASP A 392 -7.09 6.03 -16.14
CA ASP A 392 -6.66 6.03 -14.74
C ASP A 392 -6.96 4.68 -14.08
N VAL A 393 -6.04 4.23 -13.22
CA VAL A 393 -6.18 2.97 -12.49
C VAL A 393 -6.30 3.25 -11.01
N LEU A 394 -7.34 2.71 -10.39
CA LEU A 394 -7.58 2.76 -8.96
C LEU A 394 -7.31 1.40 -8.33
N LEU A 395 -6.69 1.39 -7.16
CA LEU A 395 -6.62 0.25 -6.26
C LEU A 395 -7.67 0.45 -5.17
N MET A 396 -8.61 -0.48 -5.06
CA MET A 396 -9.62 -0.53 -4.00
C MET A 396 -9.74 -1.97 -3.51
N GLY A 397 -9.55 -2.18 -2.21
CA GLY A 397 -9.38 -3.53 -1.66
C GLY A 397 -8.11 -4.20 -2.18
N GLN A 398 -8.24 -5.33 -2.86
CA GLN A 398 -7.14 -6.07 -3.50
C GLN A 398 -7.17 -5.95 -5.04
N GLN A 399 -8.19 -5.28 -5.60
CA GLN A 399 -8.42 -5.25 -7.04
C GLN A 399 -8.03 -3.90 -7.66
N LEU A 400 -7.59 -3.97 -8.92
CA LEU A 400 -7.34 -2.81 -9.75
C LEU A 400 -8.55 -2.53 -10.64
N PHE A 401 -8.92 -1.26 -10.76
CA PHE A 401 -10.03 -0.80 -11.58
C PHE A 401 -9.55 0.29 -12.52
N ARG A 402 -9.64 0.06 -13.83
CA ARG A 402 -9.33 1.06 -14.85
C ARG A 402 -10.59 1.82 -15.23
N ILE A 403 -10.48 3.15 -15.30
CA ILE A 403 -11.55 4.03 -15.76
C ILE A 403 -11.60 4.04 -17.29
N ALA A 404 -12.80 3.85 -17.85
CA ALA A 404 -13.10 4.16 -19.24
C ALA A 404 -14.20 5.23 -19.28
N LEU A 405 -13.99 6.33 -20.02
CA LEU A 405 -14.93 7.45 -20.14
C LEU A 405 -15.68 7.46 -21.46
#